data_AF-A0A0B5IAI3-F1
#
_entry.id   AF-A0A0B5IAI3-F1
#
_cell.length_a   1.000
_cell.length_b   1.000
_cell.length_c   1.000
_cell.angle_alpha   90.00
_cell.angle_beta   90.00
_cell.angle_gamma   90.00
#
_symmetry.space_group_name_H-M   'P 1'
#
loop_
_entity.id
_entity.type
_entity.pdbx_description
1 polymer ?
#
loop_
_entity_poly.entity_id
_entity_poly.type
_entity_poly.pdbx_seq_one_letter_code
_entity_poly.pdbx_strand_id
1 'polypeptide(L)'
;MSQPSLKKKKLFDGLAPWQTALAALPLGLMFIGGAIGGVVGALGMVTNVKIAKTQLPTPVKAAAMLGVGLAAVGVFFVLIGMLRNVLA
;
A
#
# COMPACT_ATOMS: atom_id res chain seq x y z
N MET A 1 -11.88 -31.67 -23.07
CA MET A 1 -11.95 -30.21 -22.82
C MET A 1 -11.15 -29.92 -21.56
N SER A 2 -9.91 -29.44 -21.71
CA SER A 2 -9.03 -29.10 -20.58
C SER A 2 -9.44 -27.72 -20.07
N GLN A 3 -9.92 -27.63 -18.82
CA GLN A 3 -10.26 -26.34 -18.21
C GLN A 3 -9.00 -25.45 -18.13
N PRO A 4 -9.07 -24.16 -18.50
CA PRO A 4 -7.96 -23.25 -18.26
C PRO A 4 -7.82 -23.05 -16.75
N SER A 5 -6.72 -23.54 -16.17
CA SER A 5 -6.40 -23.31 -14.77
C SER A 5 -6.23 -21.81 -14.53
N LEU A 6 -7.17 -21.21 -13.79
CA LEU A 6 -7.10 -19.82 -13.33
C LEU A 6 -5.90 -19.66 -12.39
N LYS A 7 -4.71 -19.39 -12.94
CA LYS A 7 -3.53 -19.00 -12.16
C LYS A 7 -3.87 -17.70 -11.42
N LYS A 8 -4.09 -17.79 -10.11
CA LYS A 8 -4.15 -16.61 -9.22
C LYS A 8 -2.83 -15.84 -9.38
N LYS A 9 -2.87 -14.68 -10.03
CA LYS A 9 -1.74 -13.73 -10.02
C LYS A 9 -1.53 -13.29 -8.58
N LYS A 10 -0.36 -13.57 -8.01
CA LYS A 10 -0.01 -13.05 -6.69
C LYS A 10 0.19 -11.54 -6.82
N LEU A 11 -0.15 -10.80 -5.77
CA LEU A 11 -0.14 -9.34 -5.79
C LEU A 11 1.25 -8.79 -6.17
N PHE A 12 2.31 -9.40 -5.64
CA PHE A 12 3.71 -9.01 -5.82
C PHE A 12 4.44 -9.72 -6.97
N ASP A 13 3.74 -10.51 -7.80
CA ASP A 13 4.38 -11.21 -8.91
C ASP A 13 5.05 -10.20 -9.86
N GLY A 14 6.33 -10.44 -10.17
CA GLY A 14 7.12 -9.63 -11.10
C GLY A 14 7.73 -8.35 -10.51
N LEU A 15 7.61 -8.11 -9.20
CA LEU A 15 8.26 -6.97 -8.54
C LEU A 15 9.69 -7.29 -8.12
N ALA A 16 10.59 -6.32 -8.26
CA ALA A 16 11.92 -6.40 -7.68
C ALA A 16 11.83 -6.38 -6.13
N PRO A 17 12.78 -6.98 -5.40
CA PRO A 17 12.74 -7.03 -3.93
C PRO A 17 12.57 -5.66 -3.26
N TRP A 18 13.26 -4.64 -3.78
CA TRP A 18 13.15 -3.27 -3.26
C TRP A 18 11.77 -2.64 -3.51
N GLN A 19 11.10 -2.99 -4.62
CA GLN A 19 9.72 -2.58 -4.91
C GLN A 19 8.75 -3.28 -3.97
N THR A 20 8.97 -4.56 -3.68
CA THR A 20 8.15 -5.31 -2.71
C THR A 20 8.26 -4.69 -1.32
N ALA A 21 9.46 -4.31 -0.88
CA ALA A 21 9.67 -3.64 0.41
C ALA A 21 8.93 -2.29 0.47
N LEU A 22 9.10 -1.41 -0.53
CA LEU A 22 8.38 -0.14 -0.60
C LEU A 22 6.87 -0.31 -0.74
N ALA A 23 6.43 -1.37 -1.43
CA ALA A 23 5.02 -1.65 -1.59
C ALA A 23 4.38 -2.15 -0.29
N ALA A 24 5.08 -2.96 0.50
CA ALA A 24 4.58 -3.42 1.79
C ALA A 24 4.67 -2.33 2.89
N LEU A 25 5.47 -1.28 2.70
CA LEU A 25 5.73 -0.26 3.71
C LEU A 25 4.46 0.34 4.37
N PRO A 26 3.39 0.68 3.61
CA PRO A 26 2.16 1.21 4.22
C PRO A 26 1.46 0.21 5.15
N LEU A 27 1.63 -1.11 4.98
CA LEU A 27 1.09 -2.11 5.91
C LEU A 27 1.65 -1.97 7.34
N GLY A 28 2.81 -1.30 7.51
CA GLY A 28 3.33 -0.97 8.83
C GLY A 28 2.32 -0.23 9.70
N LEU A 29 1.42 0.56 9.11
CA LEU A 29 0.35 1.26 9.82
C LEU A 29 -0.59 0.30 10.56
N MET A 30 -0.74 -0.94 10.10
CA MET A 30 -1.56 -1.95 10.78
C MET A 30 -1.09 -2.20 12.22
N PHE A 31 0.23 -2.24 12.44
CA PHE A 31 0.80 -2.54 13.76
C PHE A 31 0.69 -1.38 14.74
N ILE A 32 0.57 -0.16 14.23
CA ILE A 32 0.48 1.07 15.04
C ILE A 32 -0.99 1.45 15.28
N GLY A 33 -1.83 1.30 14.25
CA GLY A 33 -3.18 1.81 14.19
C GLY A 33 -4.31 0.79 14.25
N GLY A 34 -3.98 -0.49 14.49
CA GLY A 34 -4.95 -1.57 14.53
C GLY A 34 -5.76 -1.68 13.23
N ALA A 35 -7.09 -1.82 13.35
CA ALA A 35 -7.96 -2.01 12.19
C ALA A 35 -7.93 -0.81 11.21
N ILE A 36 -7.93 0.43 11.71
CA ILE A 36 -7.89 1.63 10.87
C ILE A 36 -6.56 1.69 10.12
N GLY A 37 -5.45 1.49 10.84
CA GLY A 37 -4.13 1.41 10.25
C GLY A 37 -4.00 0.27 9.24
N GLY A 38 -4.66 -0.86 9.49
CA GLY A 38 -4.70 -2.02 8.60
C GLY A 38 -5.40 -1.73 7.28
N VAL A 39 -6.58 -1.10 7.31
CA VAL A 39 -7.31 -0.73 6.09
C VAL A 39 -6.52 0.30 5.28
N VAL A 40 -6.07 1.38 5.92
CA VAL A 40 -5.29 2.44 5.25
C VAL A 40 -3.98 1.88 4.68
N GLY A 41 -3.28 1.06 5.46
CA GLY A 41 -2.05 0.41 5.05
C GLY A 41 -2.24 -0.57 3.88
N ALA A 42 -3.32 -1.35 3.87
CA ALA A 42 -3.63 -2.26 2.78
C ALA A 42 -3.93 -1.51 1.47
N LEU A 43 -4.70 -0.42 1.54
CA LEU A 43 -4.97 0.44 0.39
C LEU A 43 -3.68 1.11 -0.14
N GLY A 44 -2.83 1.61 0.76
CA GLY A 44 -1.52 2.15 0.41
C GLY A 44 -0.64 1.11 -0.28
N MET A 45 -0.58 -0.11 0.25
CA MET A 45 0.17 -1.21 -0.36
C MET A 45 -0.32 -1.54 -1.77
N VAL A 46 -1.63 -1.73 -1.95
CA VAL A 46 -2.19 -2.05 -3.27
C VAL A 46 -1.87 -0.93 -4.27
N THR A 47 -1.90 0.32 -3.82
CA THR A 47 -1.52 1.48 -4.65
C THR A 47 -0.04 1.43 -5.02
N ASN A 48 0.86 1.14 -4.08
CA ASN A 48 2.28 0.99 -4.39
C ASN A 48 2.59 -0.18 -5.31
N VAL A 49 1.86 -1.30 -5.19
CA VAL A 49 1.99 -2.42 -6.14
C VAL A 49 1.59 -1.98 -7.55
N LYS A 50 0.52 -1.17 -7.69
CA LYS A 50 0.13 -0.62 -8.99
C LYS A 50 1.22 0.30 -9.56
N ILE A 51 1.77 1.20 -8.73
CA ILE A 51 2.87 2.10 -9.14
C ILE A 51 4.11 1.29 -9.54
N ALA A 52 4.46 0.25 -8.79
CA ALA A 52 5.62 -0.59 -9.09
C ALA A 52 5.53 -1.23 -10.47
N LYS A 53 4.31 -1.58 -10.91
CA LYS A 53 4.02 -2.19 -12.22
C LYS A 53 3.90 -1.18 -13.38
N THR A 54 4.05 0.12 -13.12
CA THR A 54 4.08 1.15 -14.19
C THR A 54 5.42 1.17 -14.92
N GLN A 55 5.46 1.78 -16.11
CA GLN A 55 6.67 2.01 -16.90
C GLN A 55 7.43 3.29 -16.49
N LEU A 56 7.20 3.79 -15.27
CA LEU A 56 7.89 4.99 -14.78
C LEU A 56 9.40 4.73 -14.61
N PRO A 57 10.25 5.75 -14.87
CA PRO A 57 11.66 5.71 -14.52
C PRO A 57 11.86 5.37 -13.04
N THR A 58 12.89 4.58 -12.72
CA THR A 58 13.15 4.08 -11.36
C THR A 58 13.11 5.16 -10.26
N PRO A 59 13.73 6.36 -10.44
CA PRO A 59 13.69 7.39 -9.41
C PRO A 59 12.27 7.93 -9.16
N VAL A 60 11.51 8.17 -10.23
CA VAL A 60 10.13 8.67 -10.16
C VAL A 60 9.22 7.62 -9.51
N LYS A 61 9.42 6.35 -9.85
CA LYS A 61 8.69 5.22 -9.27
C LYS A 61 8.93 5.13 -7.77
N ALA A 62 10.19 5.20 -7.32
CA ALA A 62 10.53 5.19 -5.90
C ALA A 62 9.91 6.38 -5.16
N ALA A 63 10.02 7.59 -5.71
CA ALA A 63 9.42 8.79 -5.14
C ALA A 63 7.90 8.69 -5.01
N ALA A 64 7.22 8.18 -6.05
CA ALA A 64 5.77 7.97 -6.02
C ALA A 64 5.36 6.94 -4.94
N MET A 65 6.11 5.85 -4.80
CA MET A 65 5.82 4.82 -3.78
C MET A 65 6.04 5.34 -2.36
N LEU A 66 7.07 6.17 -2.14
CA LEU A 66 7.29 6.87 -0.88
C LEU A 66 6.19 7.90 -0.61
N GLY A 67 5.77 8.64 -1.64
CA GLY A 67 4.67 9.60 -1.56
C GLY A 67 3.37 8.96 -1.09
N VAL A 68 3.02 7.78 -1.60
CA VAL A 68 1.87 7.00 -1.09
C VAL A 68 2.05 6.61 0.37
N GLY A 69 3.26 6.22 0.79
CA GLY A 69 3.54 5.93 2.20
C GLY A 69 3.26 7.14 3.10
N LEU A 70 3.78 8.30 2.73
CA LEU A 70 3.53 9.57 3.45
C LEU A 70 2.05 9.94 3.44
N ALA A 71 1.37 9.81 2.30
CA ALA A 71 -0.06 10.07 2.19
C ALA A 71 -0.88 9.13 3.07
N ALA A 72 -0.54 7.85 3.14
CA ALA A 72 -1.21 6.87 4.00
C ALA A 72 -1.07 7.24 5.48
N VAL A 73 0.12 7.67 5.91
CA VAL A 73 0.35 8.19 7.28
C VAL A 73 -0.52 9.43 7.53
N GLY A 74 -0.55 10.38 6.59
CA GLY A 74 -1.40 11.58 6.69
C GLY A 74 -2.88 11.24 6.84
N VAL A 75 -3.41 10.36 5.98
CA VAL A 75 -4.81 9.87 6.04
C VAL A 75 -5.09 9.22 7.38
N PHE A 76 -4.17 8.38 7.87
CA PHE A 76 -4.32 7.73 9.16
C PHE A 76 -4.46 8.72 10.33
N PHE A 77 -3.59 9.74 10.39
CA PHE A 77 -3.68 10.77 11.42
C PHE A 77 -4.95 11.60 11.31
N VAL A 78 -5.41 11.93 10.10
CA VAL A 78 -6.68 12.63 9.89
C VAL A 78 -7.84 11.80 10.43
N LEU A 79 -7.90 10.51 10.11
CA LEU A 79 -8.96 9.61 10.60
C LEU A 79 -8.97 9.51 12.12
N ILE A 80 -7.80 9.38 12.75
CA ILE A 80 -7.69 9.35 14.21
C ILE A 80 -8.10 10.69 14.83
N GLY A 81 -7.66 11.82 14.25
CA GLY A 81 -8.04 13.15 14.74
C GLY A 81 -9.55 13.36 14.68
N MET A 82 -10.18 12.97 13.58
CA MET A 82 -11.64 13.00 13.44
C MET A 82 -12.33 12.10 14.46
N LEU A 83 -11.86 10.87 14.63
CA LEU A 83 -12.44 9.93 15.60
C LEU A 83 -12.33 10.47 17.03
N ARG A 84 -11.18 11.05 17.41
CA ARG A 84 -11.01 11.69 18.71
C ARG A 84 -11.98 12.85 18.92
N ASN A 85 -12.17 13.70 17.90
CA ASN A 85 -13.11 14.81 17.99
C ASN A 85 -14.57 14.37 18.12
N VAL A 86 -14.93 13.20 17.59
CA VAL A 86 -16.29 12.63 17.69
C VAL A 86 -16.53 11.92 19.02
N LEU A 87 -15.47 11.37 19.64
CA LEU A 87 -15.54 10.62 20.90
C LEU A 87 -15.24 11.46 22.15
N ALA A 88 -14.84 12.72 21.99
CA ALA A 88 -14.60 13.67 23.07
C ALA A 88 -15.88 14.42 23.44
#